data_AF-A0A426UST1-F1
#
_entry.id   AF-A0A426UST1-F1
#
_cell.length_a   1.000
_cell.length_b   1.000
_cell.length_c   1.000
_cell.angle_alpha   90.00
_cell.angle_beta   90.00
_cell.angle_gamma   90.00
#
_symmetry.space_group_name_H-M   'P 1'
#
loop_
_entity.id
_entity.type
_entity.pdbx_description
1 polymer ?
#
loop_
_entity_poly.entity_id
_entity_poly.type
_entity_poly.pdbx_seq_one_letter_code
_entity_poly.pdbx_strand_id
1 'polypeptide(L)'
;MTIGLAIALAAVFGVSGVAKLAAVPLMRQAAAHLGFSTLQYRLLGALEVAAVVGVGIGVVVPWIGIAAASGLVLLMLGAAASHAAHRDGAVRVAIPLVPAVLAVLYALTLV
;
A
#
# COMPACT_ATOMS: atom_id res chain seq x y z
N MET A 1 8.66 15.49 -10.88
CA MET A 1 8.88 14.57 -9.74
C MET A 1 7.56 13.96 -9.25
N THR A 2 6.60 14.78 -8.80
CA THR A 2 5.32 14.36 -8.19
C THR A 2 4.49 13.41 -9.07
N ILE A 3 4.27 13.74 -10.34
CA ILE A 3 3.50 12.88 -11.26
C ILE A 3 4.15 11.50 -11.44
N GLY A 4 5.48 11.45 -11.52
CA GLY A 4 6.22 10.18 -11.63
C GLY A 4 6.03 9.30 -10.39
N LEU A 5 6.09 9.88 -9.19
CA LEU A 5 5.82 9.18 -7.93
C LEU A 5 4.35 8.72 -7.85
N ALA A 6 3.41 9.57 -8.27
CA ALA A 6 1.99 9.23 -8.30
C ALA A 6 1.72 8.03 -9.23
N ILE A 7 2.32 7.99 -10.42
CA ILE A 7 2.22 6.87 -11.35
C ILE A 7 2.84 5.59 -10.75
N ALA A 8 4.02 5.69 -10.13
CA ALA A 8 4.67 4.53 -9.51
C ALA A 8 3.84 3.94 -8.37
N LEU A 9 3.31 4.79 -7.49
CA LEU A 9 2.41 4.37 -6.41
C LEU A 9 1.11 3.79 -6.96
N ALA A 10 0.50 4.42 -7.96
CA ALA A 10 -0.71 3.93 -8.62
C ALA A 10 -0.51 2.55 -9.26
N ALA A 11 0.64 2.32 -9.91
CA ALA A 11 0.93 1.03 -10.52
C ALA A 11 1.08 -0.09 -9.46
N VAL A 12 1.90 0.15 -8.43
CA VAL A 12 2.16 -0.84 -7.37
C VAL A 12 0.89 -1.15 -6.57
N PHE A 13 0.23 -0.12 -6.05
CA PHE A 13 -0.93 -0.27 -5.19
C PHE A 13 -2.22 -0.54 -5.96
N GLY A 14 -2.31 -0.14 -7.23
CA GLY A 14 -3.43 -0.50 -8.09
C GLY A 14 -3.45 -2.01 -8.35
N VAL A 15 -2.31 -2.58 -8.74
CA VAL A 15 -2.19 -4.02 -8.97
C VAL A 15 -2.38 -4.81 -7.66
N SER A 16 -1.65 -4.45 -6.59
CA SER A 16 -1.79 -5.12 -5.28
C SER A 16 -3.21 -5.00 -4.73
N GLY A 17 -3.77 -3.79 -4.72
CA GLY A 17 -5.07 -3.50 -4.13
C GLY A 17 -6.19 -4.22 -4.85
N VAL A 18 -6.19 -4.20 -6.19
CA VAL A 18 -7.17 -4.95 -7.00
C VAL A 18 -7.00 -6.46 -6.79
N ALA A 19 -5.77 -6.98 -6.76
CA ALA A 19 -5.54 -8.41 -6.51
C ALA A 19 -6.08 -8.86 -5.13
N LYS A 20 -5.86 -8.05 -4.09
CA LYS A 20 -6.39 -8.28 -2.74
C LYS A 20 -7.92 -8.20 -2.71
N LEU A 21 -8.50 -7.19 -3.37
CA LEU A 21 -9.95 -6.97 -3.43
C LEU A 21 -10.68 -8.08 -4.21
N ALA A 22 -10.07 -8.56 -5.29
CA ALA A 22 -10.53 -9.71 -6.07
C ALA A 22 -10.29 -11.05 -5.35
N ALA A 23 -9.54 -11.05 -4.24
CA ALA A 23 -9.19 -12.24 -3.48
C ALA A 23 -8.58 -13.34 -4.36
N VAL A 24 -7.66 -12.97 -5.26
CA VAL A 24 -6.98 -13.94 -6.13
C VAL A 24 -6.26 -15.01 -5.29
N PRO A 25 -6.07 -16.25 -5.80
CA PRO A 25 -5.55 -17.36 -4.99
C PRO A 25 -4.26 -17.04 -4.23
N LEU A 26 -3.32 -16.34 -4.88
CA LEU A 26 -2.06 -15.90 -4.28
C LEU A 26 -2.28 -14.99 -3.07
N MET A 27 -3.22 -14.04 -3.15
CA MET A 27 -3.52 -13.11 -2.05
C MET A 27 -4.24 -13.82 -0.90
N ARG A 28 -5.07 -14.82 -1.19
CA ARG A 28 -5.71 -15.64 -0.16
C ARG A 28 -4.71 -16.49 0.61
N GLN A 29 -3.73 -17.07 -0.09
CA GLN A 29 -2.63 -17.81 0.53
C GLN A 29 -1.76 -16.90 1.39
N ALA A 30 -1.41 -15.71 0.89
CA ALA A 30 -0.67 -14.71 1.67
C ALA A 30 -1.45 -14.25 2.92
N ALA A 31 -2.76 -14.05 2.79
CA ALA A 31 -3.63 -13.72 3.93
C ALA A 31 -3.60 -14.81 5.00
N ALA A 32 -3.82 -16.07 4.59
CA ALA A 32 -3.81 -17.22 5.51
C ALA A 32 -2.46 -17.39 6.21
N HIS A 33 -1.34 -17.23 5.49
CA HIS A 33 0.01 -17.28 6.05
C HIS A 33 0.23 -16.23 7.14
N LEU A 34 -0.32 -15.03 6.95
CA LEU A 34 -0.22 -13.92 7.89
C LEU A 34 -1.34 -13.88 8.94
N GLY A 35 -2.17 -14.94 9.02
CA GLY A 35 -3.25 -15.03 10.00
C GLY A 35 -4.45 -14.12 9.71
N PHE A 36 -4.55 -13.55 8.51
CA PHE A 36 -5.69 -12.74 8.08
C PHE A 36 -6.77 -13.59 7.41
N SER A 37 -8.03 -13.28 7.72
CA SER A 37 -9.17 -13.71 6.92
C SER A 37 -9.13 -13.09 5.52
N THR A 38 -9.81 -13.73 4.56
CA THR A 38 -9.97 -13.16 3.21
C THR A 38 -10.68 -11.80 3.25
N LEU A 39 -11.64 -11.60 4.16
CA LEU A 39 -12.33 -10.32 4.30
C LEU A 39 -11.38 -9.20 4.75
N GLN A 40 -10.55 -9.44 5.77
CA GLN A 40 -9.55 -8.47 6.21
C GLN A 40 -8.60 -8.08 5.07
N TYR A 41 -8.16 -9.05 4.27
CA TYR A 41 -7.29 -8.78 3.13
C TYR A 41 -8.00 -7.99 2.01
N ARG A 42 -9.29 -8.23 1.77
CA ARG A 42 -10.09 -7.42 0.84
C ARG A 42 -10.26 -5.98 1.33
N LEU A 43 -10.43 -5.77 2.64
CA LEU A 43 -10.48 -4.43 3.23
C LEU A 43 -9.14 -3.69 3.05
N LEU A 44 -8.00 -4.38 3.27
CA LEU A 44 -6.69 -3.80 2.96
C LEU A 44 -6.57 -3.44 1.48
N GLY A 45 -7.03 -4.30 0.57
CA GLY A 45 -7.06 -4.03 -0.87
C GLY A 45 -7.93 -2.82 -1.23
N ALA A 46 -9.09 -2.66 -0.58
CA ALA A 46 -9.96 -1.49 -0.77
C ALA A 46 -9.27 -0.20 -0.33
N LEU A 47 -8.54 -0.23 0.79
CA LEU A 47 -7.76 0.92 1.27
C LEU A 47 -6.61 1.26 0.30
N GLU A 48 -5.93 0.26 -0.26
CA GLU A 48 -4.90 0.47 -1.29
C GLU A 48 -5.50 1.13 -2.54
N VAL A 49 -6.65 0.64 -3.04
CA VAL A 49 -7.34 1.24 -4.20
C VAL A 49 -7.82 2.66 -3.89
N ALA A 50 -8.38 2.90 -2.71
CA ALA A 50 -8.79 4.24 -2.28
C ALA A 50 -7.59 5.19 -2.22
N ALA A 51 -6.44 4.72 -1.75
CA ALA A 51 -5.21 5.50 -1.73
C ALA A 51 -4.68 5.80 -3.14
N VAL A 52 -4.81 4.89 -4.12
CA VAL A 52 -4.48 5.18 -5.52
C VAL A 52 -5.31 6.35 -6.06
N VAL A 53 -6.61 6.36 -5.78
CA VAL A 53 -7.50 7.47 -6.16
C VAL A 53 -7.08 8.77 -5.45
N GLY A 54 -6.81 8.70 -4.15
CA GLY A 54 -6.37 9.85 -3.36
C GLY A 54 -5.02 10.42 -3.80
N VAL A 55 -4.06 9.56 -4.18
CA VAL A 55 -2.78 9.98 -4.77
C VAL A 55 -3.03 10.68 -6.11
N GLY A 56 -3.91 10.17 -6.97
CA GLY A 56 -4.25 10.85 -8.23
C GLY A 56 -4.87 12.25 -8.00
N ILE A 57 -5.85 12.34 -7.09
CA ILE A 57 -6.48 13.62 -6.73
C ILE A 57 -5.47 14.58 -6.08
N GLY A 58 -4.51 14.05 -5.32
CA GLY A 58 -3.49 14.79 -4.60
C GLY A 58 -2.62 15.71 -5.47
N VAL A 59 -2.51 15.42 -6.77
CA VAL A 59 -1.81 16.28 -7.74
C VAL A 59 -2.47 17.66 -7.86
N VAL A 60 -3.79 17.74 -7.67
CA VAL A 60 -4.57 18.99 -7.73
C VAL A 60 -4.97 19.47 -6.33
N VAL A 61 -5.19 18.54 -5.40
CA VAL A 61 -5.65 18.81 -4.04
C VAL A 61 -4.65 18.23 -3.02
N PRO A 62 -3.58 18.97 -2.66
CA PRO A 62 -2.44 18.44 -1.91
C PRO A 62 -2.78 17.69 -0.62
N TRP A 63 -3.72 18.20 0.18
CA TRP A 63 -4.10 17.60 1.46
C TRP A 63 -4.75 16.20 1.30
N ILE A 64 -5.45 15.93 0.19
CA ILE A 64 -5.97 14.59 -0.13
C ILE A 64 -4.79 13.64 -0.45
N GLY A 65 -3.82 14.13 -1.21
CA GLY A 65 -2.61 13.37 -1.55
C GLY A 65 -1.79 13.00 -0.32
N ILE A 66 -1.59 13.95 0.59
CA ILE A 66 -0.89 13.73 1.86
C ILE A 66 -1.62 12.69 2.70
N ALA A 67 -2.94 12.81 2.87
CA ALA A 67 -3.73 11.83 3.63
C ALA A 67 -3.65 10.41 3.03
N ALA A 68 -3.76 10.30 1.70
CA ALA A 68 -3.62 9.03 0.99
C ALA A 68 -2.24 8.41 1.15
N ALA A 69 -1.18 9.22 1.03
CA ALA A 69 0.20 8.80 1.21
C ALA A 69 0.47 8.32 2.65
N SER A 70 -0.02 9.06 3.65
CA SER A 70 0.05 8.63 5.06
C SER A 70 -0.65 7.30 5.28
N GLY A 71 -1.82 7.10 4.68
CA GLY A 71 -2.53 5.82 4.70
C GLY A 71 -1.68 4.67 4.13
N LEU A 72 -1.05 4.87 2.96
CA LEU A 72 -0.14 3.89 2.36
C LEU A 72 1.06 3.57 3.26
N VAL A 73 1.67 4.58 3.88
CA VAL A 73 2.77 4.38 4.83
C VAL A 73 2.31 3.50 5.99
N LEU A 74 1.16 3.79 6.60
CA LEU A 74 0.61 3.00 7.70
C LEU A 74 0.30 1.55 7.27
N LEU A 75 -0.27 1.35 6.09
CA LEU A 75 -0.53 0.01 5.53
C LEU A 75 0.77 -0.77 5.33
N MET A 76 1.82 -0.12 4.81
CA MET A 76 3.11 -0.76 4.58
C MET A 76 3.88 -1.06 5.86
N LEU A 77 3.82 -0.18 6.86
CA LEU A 77 4.34 -0.48 8.19
C LEU A 77 3.60 -1.66 8.83
N GLY A 78 2.28 -1.72 8.69
CA GLY A 78 1.47 -2.86 9.12
C GLY A 78 1.85 -4.15 8.41
N ALA A 79 2.10 -4.10 7.10
CA ALA A 79 2.57 -5.26 6.33
C ALA A 79 3.96 -5.72 6.78
N ALA A 80 4.91 -4.79 6.96
CA ALA A 80 6.26 -5.09 7.45
C ALA A 80 6.21 -5.72 8.85
N ALA A 81 5.41 -5.14 9.75
CA ALA A 81 5.20 -5.65 11.11
C ALA A 81 4.56 -7.04 11.10
N SER A 82 3.60 -7.30 10.20
CA SER A 82 2.97 -8.61 10.04
C SER A 82 3.99 -9.66 9.60
N HIS A 83 4.83 -9.36 8.60
CA HIS A 83 5.91 -10.25 8.17
C HIS A 83 6.95 -10.48 9.29
N ALA A 84 7.30 -9.45 10.05
CA ALA A 84 8.23 -9.56 11.17
C ALA A 84 7.66 -10.45 12.28
N ALA A 85 6.38 -10.28 12.62
CA ALA A 85 5.68 -11.10 13.61
C ALA A 85 5.63 -12.58 13.21
N HIS A 86 5.57 -12.88 11.92
CA HIS A 86 5.58 -14.25 11.38
C HIS A 86 6.98 -14.79 11.06
N ARG A 87 8.04 -14.02 11.35
CA ARG A 87 9.46 -14.40 11.11
C ARG A 87 9.75 -14.77 9.65
N ASP A 88 9.14 -14.05 8.73
CA ASP A 88 9.26 -14.25 7.28
C ASP A 88 10.65 -13.90 6.69
N GLY A 89 11.59 -13.49 7.53
CA GLY A 89 12.94 -13.09 7.15
C GLY A 89 13.04 -11.63 6.70
N ALA A 90 14.27 -11.10 6.75
CA ALA A 90 14.53 -9.67 6.55
C ALA A 90 14.04 -9.14 5.19
N VAL A 91 14.15 -9.93 4.13
CA VAL A 91 13.72 -9.53 2.78
C VAL A 91 12.22 -9.27 2.73
N ARG A 92 11.39 -10.15 3.30
CA ARG A 92 9.93 -10.00 3.29
C ARG A 92 9.47 -8.83 4.16
N VAL A 93 10.21 -8.50 5.21
CA VAL A 93 9.99 -7.30 6.02
C VAL A 93 10.38 -6.03 5.25
N ALA A 94 11.47 -6.07 4.48
CA ALA A 94 11.98 -4.90 3.77
C ALA A 94 11.16 -4.53 2.51
N ILE A 95 10.61 -5.51 1.80
CA ILE A 95 9.83 -5.29 0.56
C ILE A 95 8.73 -4.21 0.71
N PRO A 96 7.83 -4.25 1.71
CA PRO A 96 6.79 -3.22 1.86
C PRO A 96 7.35 -1.85 2.24
N LEU A 97 8.58 -1.74 2.77
CA LEU A 97 9.18 -0.46 3.11
C LEU A 97 9.60 0.34 1.88
N VAL A 98 9.89 -0.32 0.76
CA VAL A 98 10.24 0.36 -0.50
C VAL A 98 9.11 1.27 -0.99
N PRO A 99 7.86 0.80 -1.20
CA PRO A 99 6.77 1.69 -1.58
C PRO A 99 6.35 2.64 -0.45
N ALA A 100 6.62 2.33 0.83
CA ALA A 100 6.42 3.28 1.92
C ALA A 100 7.30 4.53 1.76
N VAL A 101 8.58 4.35 1.40
CA VAL A 101 9.48 5.47 1.10
C VAL A 101 8.97 6.29 -0.08
N LEU A 102 8.47 5.65 -1.14
CA LEU A 102 7.87 6.37 -2.28
C LEU A 102 6.66 7.20 -1.86
N ALA A 103 5.82 6.68 -0.97
CA ALA A 103 4.66 7.41 -0.44
C ALA A 103 5.09 8.62 0.40
N VAL A 104 6.13 8.49 1.24
CA VAL A 104 6.70 9.62 1.97
C VAL A 104 7.25 10.68 1.02
N LEU A 105 8.05 10.29 0.03
CA LEU A 105 8.58 11.21 -0.97
C LEU A 105 7.47 11.93 -1.72
N TYR A 106 6.41 11.21 -2.12
CA TYR A 106 5.26 11.81 -2.77
C TYR A 106 4.61 12.89 -1.89
N ALA A 107 4.33 12.58 -0.62
CA ALA A 107 3.76 13.54 0.33
C ALA A 107 4.65 14.78 0.51
N LEU A 108 5.97 14.60 0.59
CA LEU A 108 6.92 15.71 0.71
C LEU A 108 6.95 16.62 -0.52
N THR A 109 6.62 16.11 -1.71
CA THR A 109 6.51 16.96 -2.92
C THR A 109 5.21 17.76 -3.02
N LEU A 110 4.27 17.56 -2.09
CA LEU A 110 2.98 18.27 -2.03
C LEU A 110 2.95 19.41 -1.01
N VAL A 111 4.04 19.60 -0.25
CA VAL A 111 4.24 20.66 0.75
C VAL A 111 5.13 21.74 0.15
#